data_AF-A0A4R0N365-F1
#
_entry.id   AF-A0A4R0N365-F1
#
_cell.length_a   1.000
_cell.length_b   1.000
_cell.length_c   1.000
_cell.angle_alpha   90.00
_cell.angle_beta   90.00
_cell.angle_gamma   90.00
#
_symmetry.space_group_name_H-M   'P 1'
#
loop_
_entity.id
_entity.type
_entity.pdbx_description
1 polymer ?
#
loop_
_entity_poly.entity_id
_entity_poly.type
_entity_poly.pdbx_seq_one_letter_code
_entity_poly.pdbx_strand_id
1 'polypeptide(L)'
;MFKLIFSFFCLILIIEPSLAQKLVIHPKKGEIHFTSKTIIKDQQAFDNAINQKREKLVEALLSTFNGVYDSAIVDSNFLKRVKSEMKDQPFKVEDFDYHQVYLDTIIKSYITNADTLVGDYTVISIKKSTFVIHAEKDVLKTVTSSEDFAFSKNNEVMIQEFRKERKVINGYNCFKVIYKYKIDFSDVEEVDGVDILGILGVDQINTTEFWVTEKIQSLFHPICKEKEILEKYYPLEILQETSFFKGMKMFYTLKSISLSN
;
A
#
# COMPACT_ATOMS: atom_id res chain seq x y z
N MET A 1 52.53 40.03 -32.98
CA MET A 1 51.35 40.46 -32.20
C MET A 1 50.13 39.73 -32.75
N PHE A 2 49.32 39.09 -31.88
CA PHE A 2 48.03 38.43 -32.20
C PHE A 2 48.04 37.09 -32.94
N LYS A 3 48.52 35.99 -32.34
CA LYS A 3 48.01 34.61 -32.61
C LYS A 3 48.37 33.65 -31.46
N LEU A 4 48.06 33.97 -30.21
CA LEU A 4 48.32 33.02 -29.11
C LEU A 4 47.49 33.31 -27.84
N ILE A 5 46.18 33.61 -27.96
CA ILE A 5 45.32 33.83 -26.77
C ILE A 5 43.96 33.10 -26.86
N PHE A 6 43.63 32.42 -27.96
CA PHE A 6 42.26 31.92 -28.17
C PHE A 6 42.07 30.39 -28.03
N SER A 7 42.92 29.70 -27.25
CA SER A 7 42.81 28.24 -27.08
C SER A 7 42.79 27.76 -25.62
N PHE A 8 42.58 28.66 -24.65
CA PHE A 8 42.56 28.29 -23.23
C PHE A 8 41.21 28.52 -22.53
N PHE A 9 40.16 28.93 -23.27
CA PHE A 9 38.85 29.29 -22.70
C PHE A 9 37.70 28.32 -23.02
N CYS A 10 37.99 27.14 -23.58
CA CYS A 10 36.99 26.07 -23.79
C CYS A 10 37.17 24.87 -22.84
N LEU A 11 37.95 25.02 -21.75
CA LEU A 11 38.19 23.95 -20.77
C LEU A 11 37.47 24.15 -19.43
N ILE A 12 36.48 25.04 -19.38
CA ILE A 12 35.63 25.27 -18.21
C ILE A 12 34.19 25.07 -18.70
N LEU A 13 33.44 24.20 -18.02
CA LEU A 13 32.04 23.78 -18.27
C LEU A 13 31.83 22.37 -18.87
N ILE A 14 32.70 21.41 -18.56
CA ILE A 14 32.17 20.10 -18.14
C ILE A 14 32.06 20.17 -16.62
N ILE A 15 31.12 20.97 -16.13
CA ILE A 15 30.61 20.76 -14.78
C ILE A 15 29.88 19.43 -14.88
N GLU A 16 30.52 18.35 -14.44
CA GLU A 16 29.81 17.11 -14.23
C GLU A 16 28.57 17.43 -13.36
N PRO A 17 27.34 17.13 -13.82
CA PRO A 17 26.16 17.24 -12.96
C PRO A 17 26.23 16.29 -11.75
N SER A 18 27.28 15.47 -11.64
CA SER A 18 27.54 14.50 -10.58
C SER A 18 27.77 15.16 -9.20
N LEU A 19 28.09 16.45 -9.17
CA LEU A 19 28.41 17.20 -7.94
C LEU A 19 27.27 18.08 -7.38
N ALA A 20 26.06 18.00 -7.94
CA ALA A 20 24.86 18.39 -7.19
C ALA A 20 24.67 17.35 -6.08
N GLN A 21 25.33 17.58 -4.94
CA GLN A 21 25.30 16.72 -3.76
C GLN A 21 23.84 16.44 -3.36
N LYS A 22 23.33 15.30 -3.82
CA LYS A 22 22.91 14.13 -3.05
C LYS A 22 22.13 14.37 -1.74
N LEU A 23 21.50 15.52 -1.49
CA LEU A 23 20.75 15.78 -0.28
C LEU A 23 19.66 14.72 -0.10
N VAL A 24 19.69 14.04 1.04
CA VAL A 24 18.60 13.15 1.45
C VAL A 24 17.48 14.03 1.99
N ILE A 25 16.27 13.77 1.52
CA ILE A 25 15.06 14.47 1.95
C ILE A 25 14.47 13.71 3.14
N HIS A 26 14.34 14.40 4.26
CA HIS A 26 13.54 14.02 5.42
C HIS A 26 12.26 14.87 5.38
N PRO A 27 11.17 14.38 4.78
CA PRO A 27 10.05 15.23 4.41
C PRO A 27 9.44 15.90 5.64
N LYS A 28 9.45 17.24 5.64
CA LYS A 28 8.69 18.08 6.58
C LYS A 28 7.53 18.76 5.88
N LYS A 29 7.70 19.13 4.61
CA LYS A 29 6.65 19.78 3.81
C LYS A 29 6.50 19.13 2.45
N GLY A 30 5.36 19.41 1.83
CA GLY A 30 5.06 18.98 0.48
C GLY A 30 4.08 17.82 0.44
N GLU A 31 3.90 17.27 -0.74
CA GLU A 31 2.89 16.25 -1.01
C GLU A 31 3.47 15.14 -1.86
N ILE A 32 2.93 13.95 -1.68
CA ILE A 32 3.16 12.82 -2.55
C ILE A 32 1.82 12.18 -2.93
N HIS A 33 1.71 11.88 -4.22
CA HIS A 33 0.49 11.33 -4.83
C HIS A 33 0.84 10.08 -5.62
N PHE A 34 0.17 8.99 -5.30
CA PHE A 34 0.21 7.75 -6.07
C PHE A 34 -1.15 7.43 -6.67
N THR A 35 -1.14 6.70 -7.76
CA THR A 35 -2.35 6.11 -8.35
C THR A 35 -2.21 4.60 -8.36
N SER A 36 -3.29 3.88 -8.05
CA SER A 36 -3.37 2.44 -8.21
C SER A 36 -4.00 2.07 -9.54
N LYS A 37 -3.52 0.96 -10.09
CA LYS A 37 -4.13 0.29 -11.22
C LYS A 37 -4.12 -1.20 -10.99
N THR A 38 -5.28 -1.81 -11.09
CA THR A 38 -5.39 -3.27 -10.96
C THR A 38 -5.53 -3.92 -12.33
N ILE A 39 -4.77 -5.00 -12.56
CA ILE A 39 -4.76 -5.73 -13.83
C ILE A 39 -5.05 -7.20 -13.54
N ILE A 40 -6.11 -7.73 -14.14
CA ILE A 40 -6.39 -9.16 -14.19
C ILE A 40 -5.61 -9.74 -15.38
N LYS A 41 -4.55 -10.50 -15.08
CA LYS A 41 -3.71 -11.16 -16.08
C LYS A 41 -4.23 -12.53 -16.49
N ASP A 42 -4.92 -13.20 -15.58
CA ASP A 42 -5.52 -14.50 -15.79
C ASP A 42 -6.92 -14.49 -15.19
N GLN A 43 -7.93 -14.29 -16.05
CA GLN A 43 -9.33 -14.20 -15.66
C GLN A 43 -9.82 -15.50 -15.01
N GLN A 44 -9.41 -16.66 -15.53
CA GLN A 44 -9.85 -17.94 -15.01
C GLN A 44 -9.26 -18.20 -13.62
N ALA A 45 -7.96 -17.94 -13.43
CA ALA A 45 -7.34 -18.08 -12.11
C ALA A 45 -7.96 -17.11 -11.09
N PHE A 46 -8.28 -15.89 -11.52
CA PHE A 46 -8.93 -14.88 -10.70
C PHE A 46 -10.34 -15.29 -10.28
N ASP A 47 -11.19 -15.66 -11.22
CA ASP A 47 -12.57 -16.08 -10.96
C ASP A 47 -12.60 -17.30 -10.03
N ASN A 48 -11.71 -18.27 -10.27
CA ASN A 48 -11.58 -19.44 -9.40
C ASN A 48 -11.17 -19.06 -7.98
N ALA A 49 -10.19 -18.18 -7.82
CA ALA A 49 -9.75 -17.71 -6.51
C ALA A 49 -10.86 -16.97 -5.76
N ILE A 50 -11.51 -16.01 -6.42
CA ILE A 50 -12.63 -15.24 -5.84
C ILE A 50 -13.78 -16.17 -5.43
N ASN A 51 -14.20 -17.08 -6.32
CA ASN A 51 -15.32 -17.96 -6.05
C ASN A 51 -15.03 -18.93 -4.90
N GLN A 52 -13.83 -19.52 -4.86
CA GLN A 52 -13.41 -20.38 -3.76
C GLN A 52 -13.45 -19.64 -2.42
N LYS A 53 -13.03 -18.37 -2.38
CA LYS A 53 -13.05 -17.56 -1.15
C LYS A 53 -14.46 -17.16 -0.75
N ARG A 54 -15.31 -16.78 -1.71
CA ARG A 54 -16.74 -16.50 -1.47
C ARG A 54 -17.43 -17.70 -0.86
N GLU A 55 -17.18 -18.91 -1.38
CA GLU A 55 -17.78 -20.13 -0.84
C GLU A 55 -17.36 -20.37 0.61
N LYS A 56 -16.05 -20.26 0.91
CA LYS A 56 -15.58 -20.39 2.28
C LYS A 56 -16.14 -19.32 3.23
N LEU A 57 -16.27 -18.07 2.77
CA LEU A 57 -16.85 -17.00 3.57
C LEU A 57 -18.34 -17.25 3.86
N VAL A 58 -19.08 -17.72 2.86
CA VAL A 58 -20.48 -18.14 3.06
C VAL A 58 -20.53 -19.27 4.07
N GLU A 59 -19.73 -20.33 3.91
CA GLU A 59 -19.69 -21.47 4.85
C GLU A 59 -19.37 -21.04 6.28
N ALA A 60 -18.38 -20.15 6.45
CA ALA A 60 -18.05 -19.54 7.72
C ALA A 60 -19.26 -18.83 8.36
N LEU A 61 -19.89 -17.91 7.63
CA LEU A 61 -21.08 -17.20 8.11
C LEU A 61 -22.20 -18.17 8.51
N LEU A 62 -22.47 -19.19 7.67
CA LEU A 62 -23.49 -20.20 7.96
C LEU A 62 -23.20 -20.99 9.23
N SER A 63 -21.93 -21.36 9.47
CA SER A 63 -21.53 -22.08 10.68
C SER A 63 -21.73 -21.23 11.95
N THR A 64 -21.39 -19.93 11.90
CA THR A 64 -21.65 -19.00 13.01
C THR A 64 -23.15 -18.90 13.31
N PHE A 65 -23.98 -18.76 12.26
CA PHE A 65 -25.43 -18.68 12.44
C PHE A 65 -26.03 -19.94 13.07
N ASN A 66 -25.57 -21.13 12.67
CA ASN A 66 -26.06 -22.40 13.23
C ASN A 66 -25.51 -22.70 14.63
N GLY A 67 -24.36 -22.14 15.01
CA GLY A 67 -23.72 -22.33 16.32
C GLY A 67 -24.22 -21.36 17.40
N VAL A 68 -24.64 -20.15 17.01
CA VAL A 68 -25.03 -19.08 17.95
C VAL A 68 -26.55 -18.92 18.07
N TYR A 69 -27.32 -19.26 17.04
CA TYR A 69 -28.78 -19.18 17.05
C TYR A 69 -29.41 -20.57 17.01
N ASP A 70 -30.47 -20.77 17.80
CA ASP A 70 -31.29 -21.97 17.75
C ASP A 70 -31.76 -22.17 16.28
N SER A 71 -31.54 -23.36 15.72
CA SER A 71 -31.74 -23.69 14.29
C SER A 71 -33.13 -23.37 13.73
N ALA A 72 -34.08 -23.01 14.61
CA ALA A 72 -35.42 -22.54 14.30
C ALA A 72 -35.49 -21.06 13.83
N ILE A 73 -34.46 -20.23 14.03
CA ILE A 73 -34.51 -18.78 13.74
C ILE A 73 -33.97 -18.42 12.34
N VAL A 74 -33.04 -19.20 11.81
CA VAL A 74 -32.39 -18.91 10.51
C VAL A 74 -33.08 -19.70 9.40
N ASP A 75 -33.98 -19.04 8.68
CA ASP A 75 -34.69 -19.63 7.53
C ASP A 75 -33.70 -20.11 6.46
N SER A 76 -33.80 -21.38 6.06
CA SER A 76 -33.05 -21.97 4.95
C SER A 76 -33.16 -21.16 3.64
N ASN A 77 -34.25 -20.42 3.43
CA ASN A 77 -34.42 -19.55 2.27
C ASN A 77 -33.60 -18.26 2.38
N PHE A 78 -33.42 -17.71 3.59
CA PHE A 78 -32.53 -16.58 3.83
C PHE A 78 -31.08 -16.96 3.48
N LEU A 79 -30.63 -18.13 3.91
CA LEU A 79 -29.27 -18.62 3.62
C LEU A 79 -29.06 -18.87 2.11
N LYS A 80 -30.05 -19.45 1.43
CA LYS A 80 -30.02 -19.61 -0.04
C LYS A 80 -29.94 -18.26 -0.75
N ARG A 81 -30.65 -17.26 -0.26
CA ARG A 81 -30.65 -15.90 -0.81
C ARG A 81 -29.30 -15.22 -0.64
N VAL A 82 -28.72 -15.24 0.57
CA VAL A 82 -27.37 -14.70 0.83
C VAL A 82 -26.33 -15.36 -0.09
N LYS A 83 -26.41 -16.70 -0.24
CA LYS A 83 -25.51 -17.44 -1.14
C LYS A 83 -25.67 -17.04 -2.61
N SER A 84 -26.90 -16.80 -3.09
CA SER A 84 -27.14 -16.33 -4.47
C SER A 84 -26.62 -14.91 -4.67
N GLU A 85 -27.00 -13.98 -3.79
CA GLU A 85 -26.65 -12.57 -3.89
C GLU A 85 -25.12 -12.36 -3.85
N MET A 86 -24.39 -13.11 -3.02
CA MET A 86 -22.92 -13.07 -2.99
C MET A 86 -22.26 -13.68 -4.24
N LYS A 87 -22.88 -14.69 -4.87
CA LYS A 87 -22.37 -15.29 -6.11
C LYS A 87 -22.60 -14.38 -7.32
N ASP A 88 -23.76 -13.75 -7.38
CA ASP A 88 -24.22 -12.97 -8.53
C ASP A 88 -23.63 -11.57 -8.59
N GLN A 89 -23.02 -11.08 -7.51
CA GLN A 89 -22.37 -9.78 -7.49
C GLN A 89 -20.99 -9.85 -8.17
N PRO A 90 -20.74 -9.15 -9.29
CA PRO A 90 -19.42 -9.12 -9.91
C PRO A 90 -18.43 -8.42 -8.98
N PHE A 91 -17.21 -8.94 -8.90
CA PHE A 91 -16.14 -8.24 -8.20
C PHE A 91 -15.77 -7.00 -9.01
N LYS A 92 -16.01 -5.81 -8.44
CA LYS A 92 -15.62 -4.55 -9.07
C LYS A 92 -14.18 -4.23 -8.68
N VAL A 93 -13.37 -4.04 -9.70
CA VAL A 93 -12.01 -3.54 -9.57
C VAL A 93 -12.07 -2.02 -9.76
N GLU A 94 -11.65 -1.29 -8.75
CA GLU A 94 -11.61 0.18 -8.78
C GLU A 94 -10.16 0.66 -8.63
N ASP A 95 -9.86 1.73 -9.35
CA ASP A 95 -8.59 2.44 -9.27
C ASP A 95 -8.74 3.59 -8.27
N PHE A 96 -7.69 3.83 -7.47
CA PHE A 96 -7.69 4.81 -6.40
C PHE A 96 -6.45 5.70 -6.48
N ASP A 97 -6.61 6.92 -6.03
CA ASP A 97 -5.53 7.89 -5.86
C ASP A 97 -5.23 8.03 -4.35
N TYR A 98 -3.96 7.89 -3.98
CA TYR A 98 -3.49 7.91 -2.60
C TYR A 98 -2.63 9.14 -2.38
N HIS A 99 -3.01 9.94 -1.40
CA HIS A 99 -2.42 11.23 -1.12
C HIS A 99 -1.77 11.24 0.24
N GLN A 100 -0.59 11.85 0.35
CA GLN A 100 0.05 12.09 1.63
C GLN A 100 0.70 13.48 1.64
N VAL A 101 0.24 14.33 2.55
CA VAL A 101 0.64 15.73 2.70
C VAL A 101 1.41 15.91 4.00
N TYR A 102 2.64 16.41 3.92
CA TYR A 102 3.51 16.72 5.05
C TYR A 102 3.34 18.18 5.46
N LEU A 103 3.08 18.42 6.74
CA LEU A 103 2.82 19.74 7.35
C LEU A 103 3.65 19.92 8.63
N ASP A 104 4.96 19.89 8.48
CA ASP A 104 6.04 19.97 9.47
C ASP A 104 6.03 18.88 10.55
N THR A 105 5.00 18.89 11.38
CA THR A 105 4.89 17.99 12.55
C THR A 105 3.76 16.98 12.41
N ILE A 106 2.92 17.15 11.39
CA ILE A 106 1.82 16.25 11.07
C ILE A 106 1.88 15.81 9.62
N ILE A 107 1.29 14.65 9.35
CA ILE A 107 1.08 14.13 8.01
C ILE A 107 -0.41 13.87 7.84
N LYS A 108 -1.01 14.32 6.74
CA LYS A 108 -2.37 13.95 6.35
C LYS A 108 -2.32 12.90 5.26
N SER A 109 -3.06 11.81 5.39
CA SER A 109 -3.17 10.75 4.39
C SER A 109 -4.63 10.49 4.06
N TYR A 110 -4.96 10.38 2.78
CA TYR A 110 -6.33 10.14 2.32
C TYR A 110 -6.36 9.48 0.94
N ILE A 111 -7.52 8.91 0.60
CA ILE A 111 -7.74 8.19 -0.66
C ILE A 111 -8.88 8.88 -1.42
N THR A 112 -8.73 8.99 -2.74
CA THR A 112 -9.78 9.48 -3.63
C THR A 112 -10.08 8.50 -4.76
N ASN A 113 -11.32 8.47 -5.24
CA ASN A 113 -11.72 7.83 -6.48
C ASN A 113 -12.40 8.89 -7.36
N ALA A 114 -11.87 9.12 -8.57
CA ALA A 114 -12.33 10.19 -9.47
C ALA A 114 -12.50 11.54 -8.73
N ASP A 115 -11.47 11.95 -8.00
CA ASP A 115 -11.39 13.18 -7.19
C ASP A 115 -12.38 13.28 -6.01
N THR A 116 -13.14 12.21 -5.72
CA THR A 116 -14.04 12.13 -4.57
C THR A 116 -13.34 11.40 -3.43
N LEU A 117 -13.36 11.97 -2.21
CA LEU A 117 -12.81 11.33 -1.01
C LEU A 117 -13.51 9.98 -0.76
N VAL A 118 -12.71 8.94 -0.50
CA VAL A 118 -13.19 7.60 -0.16
C VAL A 118 -12.84 7.30 1.29
N GLY A 119 -13.87 7.13 2.12
CA GLY A 119 -13.70 6.84 3.54
C GLY A 119 -13.20 8.05 4.33
N ASP A 120 -12.38 7.79 5.33
CA ASP A 120 -11.86 8.79 6.27
C ASP A 120 -10.44 9.23 5.90
N TYR A 121 -9.97 10.34 6.47
CA TYR A 121 -8.57 10.75 6.39
C TYR A 121 -7.82 10.49 7.69
N THR A 122 -6.54 10.18 7.57
CA THR A 122 -5.65 9.91 8.70
C THR A 122 -4.72 11.10 8.94
N VAL A 123 -4.55 11.51 10.20
CA VAL A 123 -3.58 12.52 10.62
C VAL A 123 -2.53 11.89 11.52
N ILE A 124 -1.27 11.86 11.10
CA ILE A 124 -0.17 11.23 11.82
C ILE A 124 0.67 12.32 12.48
N SER A 125 0.93 12.24 13.78
CA SER A 125 1.88 13.13 14.46
C SER A 125 3.30 12.55 14.39
N ILE A 126 4.19 13.22 13.65
CA ILE A 126 5.57 12.77 13.44
C ILE A 126 6.34 12.71 14.77
N LYS A 127 6.11 13.67 15.67
CA LYS A 127 6.86 13.77 16.94
C LYS A 127 6.51 12.66 17.94
N LYS A 128 5.27 12.18 17.91
CA LYS A 128 4.75 11.20 18.87
C LYS A 128 4.73 9.78 18.29
N SER A 129 4.89 9.63 16.97
CA SER A 129 4.63 8.38 16.24
C SER A 129 3.21 7.82 16.45
N THR A 130 2.27 8.66 16.89
CA THR A 130 0.85 8.34 17.08
C THR A 130 0.03 8.92 15.93
N PHE A 131 -1.03 8.25 15.47
CA PHE A 131 -2.00 8.82 14.54
C PHE A 131 -3.36 9.08 15.19
N VAL A 132 -4.11 9.98 14.56
CA VAL A 132 -5.49 10.32 14.85
C VAL A 132 -6.26 10.11 13.55
N ILE A 133 -7.23 9.19 13.55
CA ILE A 133 -8.18 9.07 12.43
C ILE A 133 -9.22 10.16 12.61
N HIS A 134 -9.50 10.92 11.55
CA HIS A 134 -10.60 11.87 11.54
C HIS A 134 -11.69 11.35 10.61
N ALA A 135 -12.81 10.92 11.20
CA ALA A 135 -13.98 10.52 10.43
C ALA A 135 -14.71 11.75 9.88
N GLU A 136 -14.98 11.79 8.58
CA GLU A 136 -15.57 12.99 7.94
C GLU A 136 -17.09 13.08 8.18
N LYS A 137 -17.76 11.98 8.55
CA LYS A 137 -19.23 11.94 8.45
C LYS A 137 -20.03 12.66 9.53
N ASP A 138 -19.37 13.32 10.48
CA ASP A 138 -20.04 14.25 11.39
C ASP A 138 -19.06 15.36 11.79
N VAL A 139 -19.26 16.57 11.26
CA VAL A 139 -18.52 17.80 11.64
C VAL A 139 -18.64 18.09 13.15
N LEU A 140 -19.53 17.38 13.86
CA LEU A 140 -19.78 17.47 15.30
C LEU A 140 -19.13 16.36 16.13
N LYS A 141 -18.55 15.32 15.52
CA LYS A 141 -18.02 14.16 16.25
C LYS A 141 -16.64 13.76 15.72
N THR A 142 -15.63 14.55 16.08
CA THR A 142 -14.23 14.13 15.98
C THR A 142 -14.02 12.95 16.92
N VAL A 143 -14.07 11.72 16.40
CA VAL A 143 -13.65 10.54 17.17
C VAL A 143 -12.13 10.59 17.22
N THR A 144 -11.59 11.04 18.35
CA THR A 144 -10.15 11.07 18.59
C THR A 144 -9.78 9.79 19.30
N SER A 145 -9.50 8.69 18.57
CA SER A 145 -8.70 7.60 19.15
C SER A 145 -7.24 7.92 18.86
N SER A 146 -6.43 8.03 19.92
CA SER A 146 -4.98 8.11 19.79
C SER A 146 -4.49 6.67 19.70
N GLU A 147 -4.23 6.20 18.49
CA GLU A 147 -3.66 4.88 18.25
C GLU A 147 -2.23 5.01 17.72
N ASP A 148 -1.36 4.06 18.09
CA ASP A 148 0.02 4.02 17.62
C ASP A 148 0.05 3.62 16.14
N PHE A 149 0.88 4.28 15.33
CA PHE A 149 1.02 3.94 13.90
C PHE A 149 1.47 2.49 13.72
N ALA A 150 0.56 1.67 13.18
CA ALA A 150 0.78 0.25 12.97
C ALA A 150 1.43 -0.01 11.60
N PHE A 151 2.67 -0.49 11.64
CA PHE A 151 3.35 -1.12 10.50
C PHE A 151 2.78 -2.51 10.23
N SER A 152 2.95 -3.00 9.00
CA SER A 152 2.60 -4.39 8.64
C SER A 152 3.33 -5.37 9.55
N LYS A 153 2.61 -6.29 10.18
CA LYS A 153 3.19 -7.42 10.91
C LYS A 153 3.35 -8.58 9.94
N ASN A 154 4.60 -8.93 9.66
CA ASN A 154 4.97 -9.92 8.65
C ASN A 154 5.94 -10.94 9.23
N ASN A 155 5.74 -12.21 8.89
CA ASN A 155 6.61 -13.32 9.24
C ASN A 155 7.36 -13.85 8.01
N GLU A 156 8.44 -14.59 8.25
CA GLU A 156 9.26 -15.23 7.19
C GLU A 156 9.73 -14.23 6.11
N VAL A 157 10.12 -13.03 6.54
CA VAL A 157 10.51 -11.94 5.64
C VAL A 157 11.82 -12.25 4.92
N MET A 158 11.81 -12.12 3.59
CA MET A 158 12.99 -12.18 2.73
C MET A 158 13.06 -10.93 1.86
N ILE A 159 14.21 -10.26 1.87
CA ILE A 159 14.47 -9.05 1.08
C ILE A 159 15.62 -9.32 0.13
N GLN A 160 15.42 -9.10 -1.17
CA GLN A 160 16.44 -9.25 -2.21
C GLN A 160 16.61 -7.93 -2.97
N GLU A 161 17.85 -7.44 -3.03
CA GLU A 161 18.18 -6.18 -3.70
C GLU A 161 18.80 -6.43 -5.07
N PHE A 162 18.20 -5.82 -6.09
CA PHE A 162 18.68 -5.92 -7.47
C PHE A 162 19.33 -4.59 -7.86
N ARG A 163 20.46 -4.26 -7.22
CA ARG A 163 21.13 -2.97 -7.41
C ARG A 163 21.68 -2.74 -8.83
N LYS A 164 21.69 -3.73 -9.72
CA LYS A 164 22.06 -3.51 -11.13
C LYS A 164 20.86 -3.11 -11.99
N GLU A 165 19.65 -3.41 -11.53
CA GLU A 165 18.41 -3.00 -12.18
C GLU A 165 18.06 -1.58 -11.73
N ARG A 166 18.22 -0.62 -12.64
CA ARG A 166 18.05 0.81 -12.37
C ARG A 166 17.02 1.41 -13.31
N LYS A 167 16.26 2.37 -12.80
CA LYS A 167 15.49 3.31 -13.62
C LYS A 167 15.34 4.64 -12.91
N VAL A 168 14.97 5.66 -13.67
CA VAL A 168 14.67 7.00 -13.13
C VAL A 168 13.16 7.16 -13.01
N ILE A 169 12.66 7.49 -11.82
CA ILE A 169 11.25 7.79 -11.57
C ILE A 169 11.18 9.21 -11.05
N ASN A 170 10.53 10.11 -11.79
CA ASN A 170 10.38 11.53 -11.44
C ASN A 170 11.69 12.21 -10.97
N GLY A 171 12.79 11.94 -11.69
CA GLY A 171 14.12 12.48 -11.37
C GLY A 171 14.92 11.70 -10.30
N TYR A 172 14.31 10.73 -9.63
CA TYR A 172 14.99 9.88 -8.65
C TYR A 172 15.58 8.63 -9.29
N ASN A 173 16.88 8.42 -9.07
CA ASN A 173 17.53 7.15 -9.38
C ASN A 173 17.01 6.06 -8.44
N CYS A 174 16.33 5.08 -9.01
CA CYS A 174 15.69 4.00 -8.29
C CYS A 174 16.30 2.65 -8.64
N PHE A 175 16.06 1.68 -7.77
CA PHE A 175 16.43 0.30 -8.01
C PHE A 175 15.42 -0.68 -7.45
N LYS A 176 15.49 -1.90 -7.94
CA LYS A 176 14.52 -2.93 -7.60
C LYS A 176 14.86 -3.63 -6.29
N VAL A 177 13.84 -3.83 -5.47
CA VAL A 177 13.84 -4.66 -4.27
C VAL A 177 12.66 -5.62 -4.35
N ILE A 178 12.91 -6.91 -4.13
CA ILE A 178 11.85 -7.91 -4.01
C ILE A 178 11.70 -8.25 -2.53
N TYR A 179 10.47 -8.09 -2.03
CA TYR A 179 10.07 -8.37 -0.66
C TYR A 179 9.10 -9.54 -0.66
N LYS A 180 9.46 -10.61 0.04
CA LYS A 180 8.61 -11.79 0.22
C LYS A 180 8.31 -11.98 1.69
N TYR A 181 7.06 -12.31 2.01
CA TYR A 181 6.59 -12.39 3.39
C TYR A 181 5.33 -13.23 3.51
N LYS A 182 5.05 -13.72 4.72
CA LYS A 182 3.73 -14.16 5.15
C LYS A 182 3.13 -13.09 6.06
N ILE A 183 1.83 -12.86 5.95
CA ILE A 183 1.15 -11.91 6.83
C ILE A 183 1.02 -12.58 8.21
N ASP A 184 1.39 -11.85 9.26
CA ASP A 184 1.19 -12.31 10.63
C ASP A 184 -0.22 -11.92 11.10
N PHE A 185 -0.98 -12.92 11.53
CA PHE A 185 -2.33 -12.74 12.08
C PHE A 185 -2.42 -13.15 13.55
N SER A 186 -1.30 -13.21 14.27
CA SER A 186 -1.24 -13.62 15.68
C SER A 186 -2.10 -12.77 16.62
N ASP A 187 -2.44 -11.53 16.25
CA ASP A 187 -3.34 -10.67 17.03
C ASP A 187 -4.82 -10.77 16.61
N VAL A 188 -5.14 -11.58 15.60
CA VAL A 188 -6.55 -11.80 15.21
C VAL A 188 -7.10 -12.87 16.13
N GLU A 189 -7.93 -12.45 17.09
CA GLU A 189 -8.68 -13.39 17.91
C GLU A 189 -9.56 -14.28 17.02
N GLU A 190 -9.50 -15.60 17.24
CA GLU A 190 -10.41 -16.54 16.61
C GLU A 190 -11.85 -16.16 16.99
N VAL A 191 -12.64 -15.72 16.01
CA VAL A 191 -14.06 -15.45 16.23
C VAL A 191 -14.79 -16.80 16.23
N ASP A 192 -15.23 -17.24 17.41
CA ASP A 192 -16.19 -18.31 17.65
C ASP A 192 -16.05 -19.55 16.72
N GLY A 193 -14.86 -20.15 16.67
CA GLY A 193 -14.63 -21.42 15.96
C GLY A 193 -14.63 -21.34 14.43
N VAL A 194 -14.64 -20.13 13.85
CA VAL A 194 -14.50 -19.91 12.41
C VAL A 194 -13.04 -19.69 12.05
N ASP A 195 -12.48 -20.55 11.20
CA ASP A 195 -11.12 -20.39 10.65
C ASP A 195 -11.09 -19.27 9.58
N ILE A 196 -11.29 -18.02 10.02
CA ILE A 196 -11.19 -16.81 9.19
C ILE A 196 -9.78 -16.71 8.60
N LEU A 197 -8.76 -17.16 9.34
CA LEU A 197 -7.37 -17.17 8.94
C LEU A 197 -7.16 -18.05 7.68
N GLY A 198 -7.65 -19.28 7.67
CA GLY A 198 -7.62 -20.16 6.50
C GLY A 198 -8.38 -19.60 5.29
N ILE A 199 -9.39 -18.75 5.51
CA ILE A 199 -10.07 -18.00 4.44
C ILE A 199 -9.14 -16.89 3.93
N LEU A 200 -8.49 -16.14 4.80
CA LEU A 200 -7.54 -15.07 4.45
C LEU A 200 -6.23 -15.57 3.84
N GLY A 201 -5.97 -16.88 3.87
CA GLY A 201 -4.83 -17.51 3.19
C GLY A 201 -3.50 -17.26 3.89
N VAL A 202 -3.49 -17.27 5.23
CA VAL A 202 -2.35 -16.92 6.11
C VAL A 202 -1.04 -17.61 5.76
N ASP A 203 -1.07 -18.86 5.28
CA ASP A 203 0.15 -19.63 5.01
C ASP A 203 0.82 -19.31 3.66
N GLN A 204 0.26 -18.39 2.88
CA GLN A 204 0.75 -18.12 1.53
C GLN A 204 1.80 -17.01 1.52
N ILE A 205 2.92 -17.28 0.83
CA ILE A 205 3.98 -16.28 0.63
C ILE A 205 3.49 -15.24 -0.37
N ASN A 206 3.43 -13.99 0.06
CA ASN A 206 3.18 -12.84 -0.78
C ASN A 206 4.50 -12.32 -1.34
N THR A 207 4.45 -11.75 -2.55
CA THR A 207 5.61 -11.11 -3.17
C THR A 207 5.24 -9.68 -3.57
N THR A 208 6.08 -8.73 -3.17
CA THR A 208 5.98 -7.33 -3.57
C THR A 208 7.29 -6.90 -4.21
N GLU A 209 7.20 -6.36 -5.42
CA GLU A 209 8.30 -5.68 -6.08
C GLU A 209 8.22 -4.18 -5.78
N PHE A 210 9.32 -3.62 -5.30
CA PHE A 210 9.48 -2.20 -5.05
C PHE A 210 10.54 -1.61 -5.97
N TRP A 211 10.25 -0.47 -6.57
CA TRP A 211 11.27 0.41 -7.12
C TRP A 211 11.52 1.55 -6.14
N VAL A 212 12.69 1.52 -5.52
CA VAL A 212 12.97 2.35 -4.35
C VAL A 212 14.11 3.33 -4.58
N THR A 213 14.10 4.43 -3.83
CA THR A 213 15.22 5.39 -3.77
C THR A 213 15.72 5.56 -2.34
N GLU A 214 17.01 5.80 -2.18
CA GLU A 214 17.66 6.16 -0.90
C GLU A 214 17.63 7.68 -0.66
N LYS A 215 17.04 8.46 -1.57
CA LYS A 215 17.03 9.93 -1.51
C LYS A 215 15.91 10.53 -0.69
N ILE A 216 14.93 9.74 -0.31
CA ILE A 216 13.85 10.13 0.59
C ILE A 216 13.93 9.18 1.78
N GLN A 217 13.89 9.72 2.99
CA GLN A 217 13.89 8.94 4.22
C GLN A 217 12.68 9.34 5.05
N SER A 218 11.69 8.46 5.08
CA SER A 218 10.47 8.60 5.86
C SER A 218 9.94 7.22 6.22
N LEU A 219 9.53 7.05 7.47
CA LEU A 219 8.81 5.85 7.92
C LEU A 219 7.33 5.85 7.50
N PHE A 220 6.86 6.91 6.84
CA PHE A 220 5.46 7.07 6.47
C PHE A 220 5.33 7.13 4.96
N HIS A 221 4.54 6.22 4.40
CA HIS A 221 4.28 6.11 2.98
C HIS A 221 2.78 5.84 2.74
N PRO A 222 2.16 6.38 1.67
CA PRO A 222 0.71 6.31 1.50
C PRO A 222 0.18 4.88 1.27
N ILE A 223 1.04 3.99 0.75
CA ILE A 223 0.70 2.59 0.41
C ILE A 223 1.54 1.57 1.20
N CYS A 224 2.88 1.62 1.10
CA CYS A 224 3.82 0.75 1.82
C CYS A 224 3.75 0.95 3.34
N LYS A 225 3.66 -0.14 4.09
CA LYS A 225 3.68 -0.16 5.57
C LYS A 225 4.76 -1.10 6.13
N GLU A 226 5.66 -1.58 5.27
CA GLU A 226 6.73 -2.51 5.60
C GLU A 226 7.90 -1.74 6.23
N LYS A 227 8.03 -1.81 7.55
CA LYS A 227 9.04 -1.06 8.31
C LYS A 227 10.46 -1.33 7.81
N GLU A 228 10.79 -2.58 7.51
CA GLU A 228 12.13 -2.99 7.07
C GLU A 228 12.52 -2.39 5.70
N ILE A 229 11.52 -2.04 4.89
CA ILE A 229 11.71 -1.31 3.63
C ILE A 229 11.87 0.18 3.93
N LEU A 230 10.94 0.77 4.69
CA LEU A 230 10.88 2.21 4.94
C LEU A 230 12.03 2.76 5.79
N GLU A 231 12.65 1.93 6.62
CA GLU A 231 13.86 2.30 7.37
C GLU A 231 15.08 2.53 6.46
N LYS A 232 15.10 1.93 5.27
CA LYS A 232 16.26 1.97 4.36
C LYS A 232 15.97 2.76 3.09
N TYR A 233 14.76 2.66 2.58
CA TYR A 233 14.39 3.09 1.26
C TYR A 233 13.00 3.70 1.23
N TYR A 234 12.75 4.55 0.24
CA TYR A 234 11.40 5.05 -0.06
C TYR A 234 10.91 4.49 -1.40
N PRO A 235 9.85 3.66 -1.42
CA PRO A 235 9.25 3.17 -2.66
C PRO A 235 8.64 4.30 -3.49
N LEU A 236 8.84 4.26 -4.81
CA LEU A 236 8.22 5.18 -5.78
C LEU A 236 7.37 4.44 -6.82
N GLU A 237 7.57 3.13 -6.97
CA GLU A 237 6.57 2.26 -7.58
C GLU A 237 6.50 0.95 -6.81
N ILE A 238 5.30 0.38 -6.76
CA ILE A 238 5.01 -0.84 -6.02
C ILE A 238 4.19 -1.75 -6.94
N LEU A 239 4.63 -2.99 -7.08
CA LEU A 239 3.88 -4.05 -7.75
C LEU A 239 3.61 -5.15 -6.73
N GLN A 240 2.33 -5.38 -6.43
CA GLN A 240 1.90 -6.40 -5.50
C GLN A 240 1.24 -7.56 -6.24
N GLU A 241 1.72 -8.75 -5.90
CA GLU A 241 1.10 -10.03 -6.24
C GLU A 241 0.77 -10.74 -4.95
N THR A 242 -0.52 -10.73 -4.64
CA THR A 242 -1.05 -11.48 -3.52
C THR A 242 -1.53 -12.83 -4.00
N SER A 243 -1.19 -13.83 -3.21
CA SER A 243 -1.64 -15.19 -3.36
C SER A 243 -3.16 -15.34 -3.14
N PHE A 244 -3.76 -14.37 -2.43
CA PHE A 244 -5.20 -14.30 -2.16
C PHE A 244 -6.04 -14.05 -3.41
N PHE A 245 -5.56 -13.23 -4.34
CA PHE A 245 -6.21 -12.92 -5.61
C PHE A 245 -5.33 -13.40 -6.78
N LYS A 246 -5.19 -14.71 -6.93
CA LYS A 246 -4.39 -15.29 -8.04
C LYS A 246 -4.88 -14.76 -9.38
N GLY A 247 -3.96 -14.49 -10.29
CA GLY A 247 -4.29 -13.90 -11.60
C GLY A 247 -4.47 -12.38 -11.59
N MET A 248 -4.41 -11.72 -10.43
CA MET A 248 -4.47 -10.26 -10.30
C MET A 248 -3.10 -9.67 -9.92
N LYS A 249 -2.79 -8.50 -10.47
CA LYS A 249 -1.67 -7.66 -10.03
C LYS A 249 -2.15 -6.26 -9.71
N MET A 250 -1.65 -5.68 -8.62
CA MET A 250 -1.88 -4.28 -8.26
C MET A 250 -0.60 -3.49 -8.51
N PHE A 251 -0.72 -2.43 -9.30
CA PHE A 251 0.36 -1.48 -9.56
C PHE A 251 0.06 -0.20 -8.82
N TYR A 252 1.05 0.34 -8.12
CA TYR A 252 1.00 1.67 -7.56
C TYR A 252 2.14 2.48 -8.13
N THR A 253 1.79 3.58 -8.78
CA THR A 253 2.76 4.41 -9.50
C THR A 253 2.71 5.83 -8.98
N LEU A 254 3.88 6.42 -8.79
CA LEU A 254 4.01 7.82 -8.43
C LEU A 254 3.43 8.72 -9.55
N LYS A 255 2.46 9.57 -9.18
CA LYS A 255 1.85 10.57 -10.07
C LYS A 255 2.50 11.94 -9.90
N SER A 256 2.75 12.36 -8.66
CA SER A 256 3.49 13.58 -8.35
C SER A 256 4.15 13.54 -6.99
N ILE A 257 5.21 14.34 -6.83
CA ILE A 257 5.96 14.49 -5.57
C ILE A 257 6.56 15.88 -5.48
N SER A 258 6.46 16.51 -4.30
CA SER A 258 6.94 17.87 -4.02
C SER A 258 7.53 18.01 -2.62
N LEU A 259 8.27 17.00 -2.16
CA LEU A 259 8.77 16.92 -0.78
C LEU A 259 9.97 17.85 -0.53
N SER A 260 10.00 18.46 0.66
CA SER A 260 11.13 19.24 1.16
C SER A 260 11.41 18.99 2.64
N ASN A 261 12.64 19.31 3.07
CA ASN A 261 13.07 19.32 4.47
C ASN A 261 12.44 20.42 5.30
#